data_AF-T1A0C3-F1
#
_entry.id   AF-T1A0C3-F1
#
_cell.length_a   1.000
_cell.length_b   1.000
_cell.length_c   1.000
_cell.angle_alpha   90.00
_cell.angle_beta   90.00
_cell.angle_gamma   90.00
#
_symmetry.space_group_name_H-M   'P 1'
#
loop_
_entity.id
_entity.type
_entity.pdbx_description
1 polymer ?
#
loop_
_entity_poly.entity_id
_entity_poly.type
_entity_poly.pdbx_seq_one_letter_code
_entity_poly.pdbx_strand_id
1 'polypeptide(L)' 'MAATGSKIWMDGRMVDFADAHVHVLSHTLHYGVGVFEGIRG' A
#
# COMPACT_ATOMS: atom_id res chain seq x y z
N MET A 1 -9.89 -6.65 -2.09
CA MET A 1 -9.92 -5.40 -2.87
C MET A 1 -8.72 -5.42 -3.79
N ALA A 2 -8.87 -5.70 -5.08
CA ALA A 2 -7.85 -5.40 -6.07
C ALA A 2 -8.29 -4.09 -6.74
N ALA A 3 -7.50 -3.03 -6.59
CA ALA A 3 -7.78 -1.79 -7.31
C ALA A 3 -7.44 -2.03 -8.80
N THR A 4 -8.27 -1.52 -9.70
CA THR A 4 -8.10 -1.63 -11.15
C THR A 4 -7.01 -0.72 -11.74
N GLY A 5 -6.29 0.03 -10.90
CA GLY A 5 -5.21 0.93 -11.32
C GLY A 5 -3.90 0.19 -11.64
N SER A 6 -3.14 0.69 -12.61
CA SER A 6 -1.91 0.05 -13.10
C SER A 6 -0.67 0.29 -12.23
N LYS A 7 -0.59 1.45 -11.55
CA LYS A 7 0.58 1.85 -10.75
C LYS A 7 0.16 2.29 -9.33
N ILE A 8 1.03 2.05 -8.36
CA ILE A 8 0.94 2.52 -6.98
C ILE A 8 2.16 3.38 -6.67
N TRP A 9 1.99 4.46 -5.90
CA TRP A 9 3.12 5.18 -5.31
C TRP A 9 3.53 4.49 -4.00
N MET A 10 4.79 4.08 -3.90
CA MET A 10 5.33 3.38 -2.73
C MET A 10 6.78 3.85 -2.51
N ASP A 11 7.07 4.33 -1.30
CA ASP A 11 8.42 4.72 -0.86
C ASP A 11 9.15 5.68 -1.82
N GLY A 12 8.45 6.70 -2.32
CA GLY A 12 9.04 7.73 -3.18
C GLY A 12 9.06 7.42 -4.68
N ARG A 13 8.51 6.28 -5.12
CA ARG A 13 8.51 5.86 -6.53
C ARG A 13 7.18 5.27 -6.98
N MET A 14 6.94 5.31 -8.29
CA MET A 14 5.81 4.61 -8.92
C MET A 14 6.21 3.15 -9.20
N VAL A 15 5.48 2.20 -8.61
CA VAL A 15 5.62 0.76 -8.83
C VAL A 15 4.39 0.19 -9.54
N ASP A 16 4.53 -0.94 -10.23
CA ASP A 16 3.36 -1.67 -10.73
C ASP A 16 2.50 -2.14 -9.57
N PHE A 17 1.18 -2.15 -9.78
CA PHE A 17 0.24 -2.61 -8.75
C PHE A 17 0.61 -4.03 -8.27
N ALA A 18 1.02 -4.89 -9.19
CA ALA A 18 1.44 -6.26 -8.90
C ALA A 18 2.71 -6.34 -8.02
N ASP A 19 3.55 -5.30 -7.98
CA ASP A 19 4.80 -5.28 -7.23
C ASP A 19 4.68 -4.58 -5.86
N ALA A 20 3.51 -3.98 -5.56
CA ALA A 20 3.25 -3.27 -4.31
C ALA A 20 3.02 -4.24 -3.13
N HIS A 21 4.06 -4.97 -2.76
CA HIS A 21 4.03 -5.98 -1.70
C HIS A 21 4.73 -5.52 -0.42
N VAL A 22 4.25 -6.03 0.71
CA VAL A 22 4.92 -5.94 2.02
C VAL A 22 5.17 -7.34 2.57
N HIS A 23 6.22 -7.52 3.37
CA HIS A 23 6.51 -8.81 3.98
C HIS A 23 5.41 -9.18 4.99
N VAL A 24 5.10 -10.47 5.12
CA VAL A 24 4.04 -10.93 6.04
C VAL A 24 4.30 -10.46 7.47
N LEU A 25 5.56 -10.45 7.93
CA LEU A 25 5.96 -9.99 9.27
C LEU A 25 5.94 -8.47 9.48
N SER A 26 5.30 -7.71 8.60
CA SER A 26 5.19 -6.25 8.77
C SER A 26 4.47 -5.92 10.08
N HIS A 27 5.07 -5.03 10.89
CA HIS A 27 4.59 -4.70 12.22
C HIS A 27 3.14 -4.18 12.22
N THR A 28 2.81 -3.29 11.28
CA THR A 28 1.44 -2.75 11.13
C THR A 28 0.42 -3.85 10.84
N LEU A 29 0.81 -4.92 10.14
CA LEU A 29 -0.09 -6.05 9.86
C LEU A 29 -0.37 -6.88 11.12
N HIS A 30 0.61 -7.04 12.01
CA HIS A 30 0.47 -7.84 13.22
C HIS A 30 -0.13 -7.07 14.40
N TYR A 31 0.17 -5.79 14.50
CA TYR A 31 -0.13 -5.00 15.69
C TYR A 31 -1.04 -3.80 15.42
N GLY A 32 -1.49 -3.61 14.17
CA GLY A 32 -2.47 -2.58 13.81
C GLY A 32 -1.96 -1.15 13.93
N VAL A 33 -0.66 -0.93 14.18
CA VAL A 33 -0.07 0.40 14.34
C VAL A 33 0.27 0.99 12.98
N GLY A 34 -0.57 1.90 12.49
CA GLY A 34 -0.39 2.64 11.24
C GLY A 34 -1.45 3.73 11.10
N VAL A 35 -1.23 4.67 10.18
CA VAL A 35 -2.17 5.76 9.87
C VAL A 35 -2.45 5.78 8.37
N PHE A 36 -3.66 6.16 7.98
CA PHE A 36 -4.04 6.36 6.58
C PHE A 36 -5.00 7.53 6.47
N GLU A 37 -5.01 8.17 5.30
CA GLU A 37 -5.91 9.28 4.99
C GLU A 37 -6.73 8.96 3.75
N GLY A 38 -7.99 9.42 3.73
CA GLY A 38 -8.90 9.24 2.62
C GLY A 38 -9.15 10.56 1.91
N ILE A 39 -8.67 10.70 0.67
CA ILE A 39 -8.90 11.88 -0.15
C ILE A 39 -9.92 11.52 -1.24
N ARG A 40 -10.95 12.35 -1.37
CA ARG A 40 -11.89 12.30 -2.50
C ARG A 40 -11.85 13.65 -3.21
N GLY A 41 -11.65 13.60 -4.53
CA GLY A 41 -11.88 14.71 -5.46
C GLY A 41 -13.10 14.43 -6.32
#